data_AF-A0A388NVM3-F1
#
_entry.id   AF-A0A388NVM3-F1
#
_cell.length_a   1.000
_cell.length_b   1.000
_cell.length_c   1.000
_cell.angle_alpha   90.00
_cell.angle_beta   90.00
_cell.angle_gamma   90.00
#
_symmetry.space_group_name_H-M   'P 1'
#
loop_
_entity.id
_entity.type
_entity.pdbx_description
1 polymer ?
#
loop_
_entity_poly.entity_id
_entity_poly.type
_entity_poly.pdbx_seq_one_letter_code
_entity_poly.pdbx_strand_id
1 'polypeptide(L)'
;MAGLVGAQGLAAAERCFVENLQAASELAAAAGVGLLIEPINTRDKPGYALTTVEQAAALIKRTARQNIKIMFDCYHVQIMQAI
;
A
#
# COMPACT_ATOMS: atom_id res chain seq x y z
N MET A 1 -4.38 5.45 -2.66
CA MET A 1 -5.07 4.14 -2.60
C MET A 1 -4.49 3.21 -3.64
N ALA A 2 -4.38 1.91 -3.36
CA ALA A 2 -3.73 0.95 -4.25
C ALA A 2 -4.62 0.49 -5.43
N GLY A 3 -5.93 0.73 -5.34
CA GLY A 3 -6.89 0.50 -6.43
C GLY A 3 -7.38 -0.95 -6.53
N LEU A 4 -8.32 -1.18 -7.44
CA LEU A 4 -8.80 -2.51 -7.82
C LEU A 4 -8.06 -2.99 -9.07
N VAL A 5 -7.63 -4.26 -9.08
CA VAL A 5 -6.87 -4.82 -10.21
C VAL A 5 -7.37 -6.22 -10.54
N GLY A 6 -7.52 -6.51 -11.83
CA GLY A 6 -7.68 -7.88 -12.30
C GLY A 6 -6.36 -8.66 -12.21
N ALA A 7 -6.45 -9.99 -12.24
CA ALA A 7 -5.30 -10.89 -12.05
C ALA A 7 -4.12 -10.59 -13.01
N GLN A 8 -4.40 -10.27 -14.26
CA GLN A 8 -3.38 -9.95 -15.27
C GLN A 8 -2.69 -8.58 -15.08
N GLY A 9 -3.24 -7.70 -14.22
CA GLY A 9 -2.75 -6.33 -14.04
C GLY A 9 -1.87 -6.10 -12.82
N LEU A 10 -1.75 -7.08 -11.91
CA LEU A 10 -1.18 -6.84 -10.58
C LEU A 10 0.26 -6.32 -10.62
N ALA A 11 1.13 -6.94 -11.44
CA ALA A 11 2.52 -6.52 -11.53
C ALA A 11 2.68 -5.09 -12.09
N ALA A 12 1.84 -4.70 -13.05
CA ALA A 12 1.83 -3.34 -13.58
C ALA A 12 1.29 -2.33 -12.57
N ALA A 13 0.23 -2.70 -11.85
CA ALA A 13 -0.34 -1.88 -10.78
C ALA A 13 0.66 -1.66 -9.64
N GLU A 14 1.40 -2.69 -9.21
CA GLU A 14 2.43 -2.52 -8.18
C GLU A 14 3.56 -1.58 -8.60
N ARG A 15 4.02 -1.65 -9.87
CA ARG A 15 5.04 -0.72 -10.38
C ARG A 15 4.52 0.71 -10.36
N CYS A 16 3.34 0.93 -10.93
CA CYS A 16 2.69 2.25 -10.93
C CYS A 16 2.46 2.77 -9.51
N PHE A 17 2.06 1.90 -8.57
CA PHE A 17 1.85 2.26 -7.18
C PHE A 17 3.16 2.72 -6.51
N VAL A 18 4.27 2.01 -6.72
CA VAL A 18 5.59 2.42 -6.20
C VAL A 18 6.04 3.77 -6.78
N GLU A 19 5.89 3.97 -8.10
CA GLU A 19 6.23 5.24 -8.77
C GLU A 19 5.41 6.41 -8.20
N ASN A 20 4.10 6.20 -8.02
CA ASN A 20 3.22 7.19 -7.42
C ASN A 20 3.61 7.51 -5.96
N LEU A 21 3.99 6.50 -5.17
CA LEU A 21 4.44 6.70 -3.80
C LEU A 21 5.76 7.49 -3.72
N GLN A 22 6.67 7.28 -4.67
CA GLN A 22 7.91 8.05 -4.77
C GLN A 22 7.61 9.53 -5.07
N ALA A 23 6.79 9.81 -6.09
CA ALA A 23 6.40 11.17 -6.43
C ALA A 23 5.64 11.86 -5.27
N ALA A 24 4.68 11.17 -4.66
CA ALA A 24 3.93 11.70 -3.52
C ALA A 24 4.81 11.93 -2.29
N SER A 25 5.81 11.08 -2.05
CA SER A 25 6.74 11.20 -0.93
C SER A 25 7.56 12.49 -0.98
N GLU A 26 8.02 12.90 -2.18
CA GLU A 26 8.70 14.18 -2.39
C GLU A 26 7.80 15.37 -2.02
N LEU A 27 6.56 15.37 -2.53
CA LEU A 27 5.60 16.43 -2.24
C LEU A 27 5.25 16.50 -0.76
N ALA A 28 5.03 15.34 -0.13
CA ALA A 28 4.73 15.24 1.29
C ALA A 28 5.91 15.74 2.15
N ALA A 29 7.14 15.35 1.80
CA ALA A 29 8.34 15.82 2.51
C ALA A 29 8.52 17.34 2.40
N ALA A 30 8.29 17.93 1.22
CA ALA A 30 8.33 19.37 1.03
C ALA A 30 7.29 20.12 1.87
N ALA A 31 6.13 19.48 2.12
CA ALA A 31 5.08 19.99 3.00
C ALA A 31 5.27 19.63 4.49
N GLY A 32 6.35 18.93 4.86
CA GLY A 32 6.61 18.53 6.25
C GLY A 32 5.67 17.43 6.78
N VAL A 33 5.04 16.65 5.90
CA VAL A 33 4.10 15.57 6.27
C VAL A 33 4.56 14.19 5.79
N GLY A 34 4.01 13.15 6.41
CA GLY A 34 4.22 11.76 6.04
C GLY A 34 3.07 11.18 5.21
N LEU A 35 3.33 10.05 4.56
CA LEU A 35 2.33 9.27 3.83
C LEU A 35 2.00 7.98 4.58
N LEU A 36 0.73 7.60 4.52
CA LEU A 36 0.25 6.30 4.98
C LEU A 36 -0.29 5.49 3.80
N ILE A 37 0.02 4.21 3.79
CA ILE A 37 -0.66 3.22 2.95
C ILE A 37 -1.34 2.17 3.83
N GLU A 38 -2.50 1.70 3.37
CA GLU A 38 -3.36 0.81 4.13
C GLU A 38 -3.62 -0.47 3.33
N PRO A 39 -3.22 -1.64 3.87
CA PRO A 39 -3.72 -2.92 3.41
C PRO A 39 -5.19 -3.08 3.79
N ILE A 40 -6.05 -3.45 2.83
CA ILE A 40 -7.48 -3.63 3.06
C ILE A 40 -7.86 -5.10 2.82
N ASN A 41 -8.76 -5.63 3.64
CA ASN A 41 -9.18 -7.02 3.55
C ASN A 41 -9.97 -7.32 2.25
N THR A 42 -9.81 -8.54 1.74
CA THR A 42 -10.45 -9.01 0.51
C THR A 42 -11.94 -9.32 0.68
N ARG A 43 -12.43 -9.44 1.92
CA ARG A 43 -13.85 -9.64 2.22
C ARG A 43 -14.67 -8.39 1.89
N ASP A 44 -14.21 -7.23 2.31
CA ASP A 44 -14.90 -5.95 2.18
C ASP A 44 -14.47 -5.22 0.91
N LYS A 45 -13.23 -5.45 0.43
CA LYS A 45 -12.73 -4.95 -0.85
C LYS A 45 -12.15 -6.08 -1.72
N PRO A 46 -13.00 -6.93 -2.32
CA PRO A 46 -12.55 -7.93 -3.29
C PRO A 46 -11.77 -7.30 -4.44
N GLY A 47 -10.61 -7.86 -4.78
CA GLY A 47 -9.76 -7.39 -5.88
C GLY A 47 -8.93 -6.12 -5.58
N TYR A 48 -8.87 -5.68 -4.32
CA TYR A 48 -7.99 -4.58 -3.92
C TYR A 48 -6.52 -5.00 -4.01
N ALA A 49 -5.67 -4.08 -4.48
CA ALA A 49 -4.29 -4.40 -4.85
C ALA A 49 -3.33 -4.62 -3.67
N LEU A 50 -3.68 -4.08 -2.49
CA LEU A 50 -2.82 -4.07 -1.31
C LEU A 50 -3.57 -4.68 -0.12
N THR A 51 -3.24 -5.91 0.27
CA THR A 51 -4.10 -6.67 1.20
C THR A 51 -3.40 -7.17 2.46
N THR A 52 -2.07 -7.20 2.51
CA THR A 52 -1.33 -7.65 3.71
C THR A 52 -0.25 -6.66 4.14
N VAL A 53 0.15 -6.75 5.41
CA VAL A 53 1.20 -5.92 6.00
C VAL A 53 2.56 -6.20 5.34
N GLU A 54 2.87 -7.45 5.03
CA GLU A 54 4.13 -7.86 4.40
C GLU A 54 4.24 -7.31 2.99
N GLN A 55 3.14 -7.32 2.22
CA GLN A 55 3.09 -6.72 0.90
C GLN A 55 3.34 -5.21 1.00
N ALA A 56 2.67 -4.51 1.91
CA ALA A 56 2.88 -3.08 2.12
C ALA A 56 4.32 -2.76 2.53
N ALA A 57 4.91 -3.55 3.44
CA ALA A 57 6.30 -3.39 3.84
C ALA A 57 7.28 -3.58 2.67
N ALA A 58 7.06 -4.59 1.82
CA ALA A 58 7.86 -4.83 0.63
C ALA A 58 7.76 -3.67 -0.38
N LEU A 59 6.56 -3.13 -0.60
CA LEU A 59 6.35 -1.98 -1.47
C LEU A 59 7.00 -0.71 -0.92
N ILE A 60 6.86 -0.42 0.37
CA ILE A 60 7.55 0.71 1.02
C ILE A 60 9.07 0.59 0.83
N LYS A 61 9.65 -0.59 1.05
CA LYS A 61 11.09 -0.82 0.86
C LYS A 61 11.55 -0.49 -0.57
N ARG A 62 10.74 -0.83 -1.58
CA ARG A 62 11.02 -0.54 -3.00
C ARG A 62 11.04 0.96 -3.31
N THR A 63 10.33 1.79 -2.53
CA THR A 63 10.31 3.25 -2.76
C THR A 63 11.63 3.93 -2.37
N ALA A 64 12.39 3.33 -1.45
CA ALA A 64 13.55 3.95 -0.78
C ALA A 64 13.23 5.30 -0.07
N ARG A 65 11.99 5.45 0.45
CA ARG A 65 11.53 6.65 1.15
C ARG A 65 11.28 6.39 2.63
N GLN A 66 11.70 7.31 3.49
CA GLN A 66 11.56 7.17 4.95
C GLN A 66 10.24 7.69 5.51
N ASN A 67 9.57 8.61 4.81
CA ASN A 67 8.33 9.27 5.23
C ASN A 67 7.06 8.52 4.81
N ILE A 68 7.16 7.26 4.36
CA ILE A 68 6.01 6.40 4.05
C ILE A 68 5.90 5.32 5.12
N LYS A 69 4.71 5.17 5.71
CA LYS A 69 4.43 4.18 6.77
C LYS A 69 3.15 3.40 6.46
N ILE A 70 2.95 2.32 7.20
CA ILE A 70 1.74 1.50 7.13
C ILE A 70 0.72 2.07 8.10
N MET A 71 -0.52 2.28 7.64
CA MET A 71 -1.67 2.44 8.52
C MET A 71 -2.10 1.05 8.97
N PHE A 72 -1.73 0.68 10.20
CA PHE A 72 -2.02 -0.62 10.76
C PHE A 72 -3.45 -0.64 11.31
N ASP A 73 -4.41 -0.93 10.44
CA ASP A 73 -5.80 -1.16 10.84
C ASP A 73 -5.95 -2.62 11.31
N CYS A 74 -6.14 -2.81 12.62
CA CYS A 74 -6.26 -4.14 13.22
C CYS A 74 -7.43 -4.96 12.66
N TYR A 75 -8.51 -4.31 12.21
CA TYR A 75 -9.67 -5.01 11.65
C TYR A 75 -9.32 -5.64 10.29
N HIS A 76 -8.68 -4.88 9.39
CA HIS A 76 -8.24 -5.42 8.10
C HIS A 76 -7.17 -6.50 8.25
N VAL A 77 -6.20 -6.28 9.14
CA VAL A 77 -5.13 -7.25 9.42
C VAL A 77 -5.68 -8.56 10.00
N GLN A 78 -6.59 -8.47 10.98
CA GLN A 78 -7.19 -9.66 11.59
C GLN A 78 -7.93 -10.51 10.55
N ILE A 79 -8.71 -9.91 9.64
CA ILE A 79 -9.46 -10.67 8.63
C ILE A 79 -8.53 -11.37 7.64
N MET A 80 -7.39 -10.75 7.32
CA MET A 80 -6.47 -11.26 6.31
C MET A 80 -5.45 -12.26 6.84
N GLN A 81 -5.10 -12.18 8.13
CA GLN A 81 -3.90 -12.84 8.67
C GLN A 81 -4.12 -13.55 10.00
N ALA A 82 -5.32 -13.54 10.57
CA ALA A 82 -5.62 -14.38 11.72
C ALA A 82 -5.79 -15.85 11.31
N ILE A 83 -5.36 -16.73 12.21
CA ILE A 83 -5.51 -18.20 12.11
C ILE A 83 -6.96 -18.58 12.36
#